data_AF-A0A2T7B3D9-F1
#
_entry.id   AF-A0A2T7B3D9-F1
#
_cell.length_a   1.000
_cell.length_b   1.000
_cell.length_c   1.000
_cell.angle_alpha   90.00
_cell.angle_beta   90.00
_cell.angle_gamma   90.00
#
_symmetry.space_group_name_H-M   'P 1'
#
loop_
_entity.id
_entity.type
_entity.pdbx_description
1 polymer ?
#
loop_
_entity_poly.entity_id
_entity_poly.type
_entity_poly.pdbx_seq_one_letter_code
_entity_poly.pdbx_strand_id
1 'polypeptide(L)'
;MRTVSDKEIEAMILKELPRVTSFTLKTQQHDIDSPLQETFEAEDIAEMAQALFSHFGTEHSCFDLAAYYPWKTSGLFSRKPVTQDKQPLTIKMFVESLKAGRWLYGNQA
;
A
#
# COMPACT_ATOMS: atom_id res chain seq x y z
N MET A 1 7.68 24.85 -4.04
CA MET A 1 7.46 23.53 -3.40
C MET A 1 6.32 22.85 -4.15
N ARG A 2 6.54 21.67 -4.75
CA ARG A 2 5.47 20.90 -5.40
C ARG A 2 4.57 20.37 -4.27
N THR A 3 3.42 20.98 -4.05
CA THR A 3 2.40 20.43 -3.17
C THR A 3 1.78 19.25 -3.92
N VAL A 4 2.24 18.04 -3.62
CA VAL A 4 1.65 16.83 -4.18
C VAL A 4 0.21 16.75 -3.67
N SER A 5 -0.76 16.79 -4.59
CA SER A 5 -2.17 16.73 -4.22
C SER A 5 -2.59 15.29 -3.96
N ASP A 6 -3.41 15.06 -2.94
CA ASP A 6 -3.92 13.72 -2.58
C ASP A 6 -4.57 13.04 -3.80
N LYS A 7 -5.26 13.84 -4.64
CA LYS A 7 -5.87 13.38 -5.90
C LYS A 7 -4.86 12.94 -6.96
N GLU A 8 -3.67 13.54 -7.00
CA GLU A 8 -2.62 13.15 -7.94
C GLU A 8 -1.98 11.82 -7.50
N ILE A 9 -1.78 11.64 -6.18
CA ILE A 9 -1.30 10.37 -5.62
C ILE A 9 -2.34 9.28 -5.87
N GLU A 10 -3.61 9.55 -5.58
CA GLU A 10 -4.70 8.61 -5.83
C GLU A 10 -4.79 8.25 -7.30
N ALA A 11 -4.74 9.23 -8.22
CA ALA A 11 -4.75 8.97 -9.65
C ALA A 11 -3.53 8.16 -10.13
N MET A 12 -2.37 8.37 -9.53
CA MET A 12 -1.15 7.60 -9.78
C MET A 12 -1.29 6.17 -9.28
N ILE A 13 -1.76 5.97 -8.04
CA ILE A 13 -2.03 4.65 -7.48
C ILE A 13 -3.03 3.91 -8.37
N LEU A 14 -4.14 4.55 -8.76
CA LEU A 14 -5.12 3.99 -9.68
C LEU A 14 -4.59 3.75 -11.10
N LYS A 15 -3.53 4.45 -11.52
CA LYS A 15 -2.87 4.30 -12.83
C LYS A 15 -1.77 3.24 -12.84
N GLU A 16 -1.07 3.03 -11.74
CA GLU A 16 -0.13 1.91 -11.56
C GLU A 16 -0.91 0.61 -11.29
N LEU A 17 -2.08 0.71 -10.62
CA LEU A 17 -2.97 -0.41 -10.30
C LEU A 17 -3.90 -0.91 -11.43
N PRO A 18 -3.61 -0.75 -12.74
CA PRO A 18 -4.15 -1.63 -13.77
C PRO A 18 -3.06 -2.06 -14.77
N ARG A 19 -1.91 -2.53 -14.27
CA ARG A 19 -1.01 -3.41 -15.03
C ARG A 19 -0.74 -4.77 -14.40
N VAL A 20 -0.93 -4.94 -13.08
CA VAL A 20 -0.49 -6.18 -12.39
C VAL A 20 -1.61 -7.17 -12.06
N THR A 21 -2.88 -6.76 -11.94
CA THR A 21 -3.94 -7.75 -11.62
C THR A 21 -5.11 -7.64 -12.58
N SER A 22 -5.19 -8.63 -13.48
CA SER A 22 -6.45 -8.96 -14.15
C SER A 22 -7.49 -9.35 -13.10
N PHE A 23 -8.70 -8.81 -13.30
CA PHE A 23 -9.95 -9.23 -12.67
C PHE A 23 -10.16 -8.84 -11.18
N THR A 24 -11.22 -8.05 -10.97
CA THR A 24 -11.91 -7.76 -9.69
C THR A 24 -11.60 -6.45 -8.96
N LEU A 25 -10.94 -5.47 -9.60
CA LEU A 25 -11.04 -4.06 -9.19
C LEU A 25 -12.40 -3.49 -9.65
N LYS A 26 -13.50 -4.07 -9.16
CA LYS A 26 -14.81 -3.41 -9.21
C LYS A 26 -14.65 -2.11 -8.43
N THR A 27 -15.06 -1.02 -9.05
CA THR A 27 -15.30 0.33 -8.53
C THR A 27 -16.06 0.34 -7.20
N GLN A 28 -15.42 -0.12 -6.14
CA GLN A 28 -15.77 0.13 -4.75
C GLN A 28 -14.85 1.28 -4.33
N GLN A 29 -15.39 2.30 -3.68
CA GLN A 29 -14.57 3.28 -2.95
C GLN A 29 -13.59 2.47 -2.09
N HIS A 30 -12.36 2.33 -2.57
CA HIS A 30 -11.34 1.60 -1.84
C HIS A 30 -11.03 2.51 -0.67
N ASP A 31 -11.50 2.12 0.51
CA ASP A 31 -11.27 2.86 1.73
C ASP A 31 -9.76 3.03 1.86
N ILE A 32 -9.27 4.28 1.93
CA ILE A 32 -7.84 4.59 1.99
C ILE A 32 -7.19 3.98 3.25
N ASP A 33 -8.02 3.63 4.23
CA ASP A 33 -7.66 2.97 5.48
C ASP A 33 -7.73 1.43 5.37
N SER A 34 -8.16 0.86 4.24
CA SER A 34 -8.21 -0.59 4.01
C SER A 34 -6.79 -1.17 3.84
N PRO A 35 -6.48 -2.34 4.45
CA PRO A 35 -5.21 -3.02 4.23
C PRO A 35 -5.11 -3.52 2.79
N LEU A 36 -4.05 -3.13 2.08
CA LEU A 36 -3.75 -3.62 0.73
C LEU A 36 -3.48 -5.12 0.72
N GLN A 37 -2.92 -5.65 1.81
CA GLN A 37 -2.55 -7.07 1.95
C GLN A 37 -3.76 -8.02 1.96
N GLU A 38 -4.99 -7.52 2.15
CA GLU A 38 -6.21 -8.32 2.03
C GLU A 38 -6.59 -8.58 0.57
N THR A 39 -6.14 -7.73 -0.35
CA THR A 39 -6.54 -7.76 -1.77
C THR A 39 -5.36 -8.10 -2.69
N PHE A 40 -4.14 -7.73 -2.31
CA PHE A 40 -2.94 -7.82 -3.14
C PHE A 40 -1.85 -8.65 -2.46
N GLU A 41 -1.08 -9.37 -3.29
CA GLU A 41 0.08 -10.14 -2.84
C GLU A 41 1.26 -9.21 -2.51
N ALA A 42 2.23 -9.73 -1.76
CA ALA A 42 3.39 -8.96 -1.32
C ALA A 42 4.18 -8.38 -2.50
N GLU A 43 4.36 -9.19 -3.53
CA GLU A 43 5.09 -8.85 -4.76
C GLU A 43 4.41 -7.70 -5.50
N ASP A 44 3.08 -7.74 -5.65
CA ASP A 44 2.31 -6.69 -6.32
C ASP A 44 2.43 -5.35 -5.57
N ILE A 45 2.35 -5.40 -4.25
CA ILE A 45 2.50 -4.21 -3.40
C ILE A 45 3.93 -3.66 -3.48
N ALA A 46 4.94 -4.53 -3.52
CA ALA A 46 6.34 -4.12 -3.63
C ALA A 46 6.61 -3.39 -4.95
N GLU A 47 6.13 -3.94 -6.07
CA GLU A 47 6.25 -3.33 -7.39
C GLU A 47 5.54 -1.96 -7.44
N MET A 48 4.29 -1.90 -6.96
CA MET A 48 3.53 -0.65 -6.87
C MET A 48 4.26 0.40 -6.01
N ALA A 49 4.77 0.00 -4.83
CA ALA A 49 5.49 0.88 -3.93
C ALA A 49 6.74 1.46 -4.60
N GLN A 50 7.53 0.61 -5.27
CA GLN A 50 8.73 1.04 -5.99
C GLN A 50 8.41 2.03 -7.11
N ALA A 51 7.35 1.78 -7.88
CA ALA A 51 6.90 2.69 -8.94
C ALA A 51 6.51 4.07 -8.38
N LEU A 52 5.73 4.10 -7.29
CA LEU A 52 5.33 5.33 -6.60
C LEU A 52 6.54 6.11 -6.08
N PHE A 53 7.43 5.45 -5.33
CA PHE A 53 8.59 6.11 -4.75
C PHE A 53 9.53 6.66 -5.82
N SER A 54 9.71 5.92 -6.92
CA SER A 54 10.52 6.36 -8.05
C SER A 54 9.89 7.55 -8.78
N HIS A 55 8.56 7.57 -8.94
CA HIS A 55 7.85 8.65 -9.62
C HIS A 55 7.87 9.96 -8.83
N PHE A 56 7.64 9.88 -7.52
CA PHE A 56 7.59 11.06 -6.64
C PHE A 56 8.96 11.43 -6.05
N GLY A 57 9.99 10.61 -6.26
CA GLY A 57 11.32 10.80 -5.67
C GLY A 57 11.30 10.70 -4.14
N THR A 58 10.46 9.83 -3.59
CA THR A 58 10.28 9.66 -2.15
C THR A 58 11.36 8.75 -1.58
N GLU A 59 11.94 9.17 -0.45
CA GLU A 59 12.92 8.38 0.27
C GLU A 59 12.25 7.15 0.90
N HIS A 60 12.59 5.97 0.39
CA HIS A 60 12.02 4.69 0.80
C HIS A 60 13.05 3.80 1.52
N SER A 61 14.17 4.35 1.98
CA SER A 61 15.21 3.62 2.72
C SER A 61 14.70 2.98 4.01
N CYS A 62 13.63 3.55 4.59
CA CYS A 62 12.97 3.01 5.78
C CYS A 62 11.76 2.11 5.45
N PHE A 63 11.42 1.93 4.17
CA PHE A 63 10.35 1.04 3.74
C PHE A 63 10.87 -0.40 3.67
N ASP A 64 10.36 -1.24 4.56
CA ASP A 64 10.64 -2.67 4.58
C ASP A 64 9.33 -3.46 4.52
N LEU A 65 9.14 -4.21 3.44
CA LEU A 65 7.98 -5.04 3.24
C LEU A 65 7.90 -6.16 4.29
N ALA A 66 9.04 -6.62 4.81
CA ALA A 66 9.09 -7.64 5.86
C ALA A 66 8.53 -7.14 7.21
N ALA A 67 8.38 -5.83 7.39
CA ALA A 67 7.66 -5.29 8.55
C ALA A 67 6.15 -5.60 8.49
N TYR A 68 5.60 -5.69 7.27
CA TYR A 68 4.17 -5.84 6.99
C TYR A 68 3.77 -7.30 6.71
N TYR A 69 4.72 -8.14 6.31
CA TYR A 69 4.52 -9.57 6.05
C TYR A 69 5.19 -10.46 7.12
N PRO A 70 4.76 -11.72 7.30
CA PRO A 70 3.66 -12.39 6.60
C PRO A 70 2.28 -11.90 7.07
N TRP A 71 1.40 -11.52 6.14
CA TRP A 71 0.02 -11.15 6.43
C TRP A 71 -0.87 -12.39 6.43
N LYS A 72 -1.56 -12.66 7.54
CA LYS A 72 -2.44 -13.84 7.66
C LYS A 72 -3.84 -13.53 7.13
N THR A 73 -4.13 -13.77 5.86
CA THR A 73 -5.52 -13.64 5.37
C THR A 73 -6.36 -14.81 5.89
N SER A 74 -7.59 -14.54 6.35
CA SER A 74 -8.52 -15.64 6.67
C SER A 74 -8.97 -16.20 5.32
N GLY A 75 -8.54 -17.43 5.00
CA GLY A 75 -9.02 -18.08 3.78
C GLY A 75 -10.55 -18.04 3.71
N LEU A 76 -11.13 -17.90 2.51
CA LEU A 76 -12.56 -17.71 2.25
C LEU A 76 -13.51 -18.70 2.97
N PHE A 77 -12.98 -19.81 3.49
CA PHE A 77 -13.69 -20.88 4.19
C PHE A 77 -13.46 -20.94 5.71
N SER A 78 -12.61 -20.07 6.28
CA SER A 78 -12.32 -20.03 7.72
C SER A 78 -13.17 -18.98 8.42
N ARG A 79 -14.06 -19.41 9.32
CA ARG A 79 -14.86 -18.54 10.20
C ARG A 79 -14.10 -17.99 11.42
N LYS A 80 -12.80 -18.28 11.54
CA LYS A 80 -12.00 -17.81 12.68
C LYS A 80 -11.54 -16.37 12.40
N PRO A 81 -11.71 -15.43 13.36
CA PRO A 81 -11.10 -14.13 13.25
C PRO A 81 -9.59 -14.32 13.22
N VAL A 82 -8.92 -13.74 12.22
CA VAL A 82 -7.46 -13.77 12.18
C VAL A 82 -6.95 -12.71 13.13
N THR A 83 -6.20 -13.13 14.14
CA THR A 83 -5.39 -12.21 14.93
C THR A 83 -4.24 -11.76 14.04
N GLN A 84 -4.30 -10.52 13.56
CA GLN A 84 -3.19 -9.89 12.87
C GLN A 84 -2.19 -9.35 13.88
N ASP A 85 -0.98 -9.87 13.80
CA ASP A 85 0.15 -9.47 14.65
C ASP A 85 0.97 -8.34 13.99
N LYS A 86 0.64 -7.99 12.74
CA LYS A 86 1.35 -7.03 11.90
C LYS A 86 0.48 -5.80 11.63
N GLN A 87 1.13 -4.66 11.38
CA GLN A 87 0.42 -3.45 10.99
C GLN A 87 -0.13 -3.60 9.56
N PRO A 88 -1.35 -3.11 9.30
CA PRO A 88 -1.90 -3.07 7.94
C PRO A 88 -1.15 -2.02 7.12
N LEU A 89 -0.79 -2.38 5.88
CA LEU A 89 -0.22 -1.47 4.91
C LEU A 89 -1.35 -0.88 4.05
N THR A 90 -1.59 0.42 4.17
CA THR A 90 -2.75 1.09 3.57
C THR A 90 -2.35 2.17 2.58
N ILE A 91 -3.27 2.56 1.70
CA ILE A 91 -3.07 3.66 0.72
C ILE A 91 -2.74 4.97 1.45
N LYS A 92 -3.38 5.24 2.59
CA LYS A 92 -3.13 6.44 3.39
C LYS A 92 -1.67 6.56 3.83
N MET A 93 -1.03 5.46 4.22
CA MET A 93 0.39 5.47 4.61
C MET A 93 1.29 5.89 3.45
N PHE A 94 0.98 5.44 2.24
CA PHE A 94 1.66 5.90 1.02
C PHE A 94 1.40 7.38 0.78
N VAL A 95 0.14 7.84 0.81
CA VAL A 95 -0.20 9.26 0.60
C VAL A 95 0.57 10.17 1.55
N GLU A 96 0.56 9.86 2.84
CA GLU A 96 1.26 10.67 3.85
C GLU A 96 2.78 10.63 3.68
N SER A 97 3.35 9.46 3.36
CA SER A 97 4.78 9.32 3.11
C SER A 97 5.25 10.06 1.85
N LEU A 98 4.46 9.99 0.78
CA LEU A 98 4.73 10.71 -0.47
C LEU A 98 4.64 12.22 -0.27
N LYS A 99 3.66 12.70 0.52
CA LYS A 99 3.55 14.12 0.90
C LYS A 99 4.71 14.59 1.77
N ALA A 100 5.20 13.72 2.65
CA ALA A 100 6.37 13.99 3.48
C ALA A 100 7.69 13.87 2.71
N GLY A 101 7.68 13.25 1.52
CA GLY A 101 8.87 12.96 0.72
C GLY A 101 9.74 11.82 1.30
N ARG A 102 9.27 11.12 2.33
CA ARG A 102 9.96 9.99 2.96
C ARG A 102 8.96 9.01 3.58
N TRP A 103 9.32 7.74 3.66
CA TRP A 103 8.53 6.75 4.37
C TRP A 103 8.44 7.05 5.87
N LEU A 104 7.22 7.25 6.40
CA LEU A 104 6.99 7.63 7.79
C LEU A 104 6.75 6.45 8.74
N TYR A 105 6.53 5.27 8.18
CA TYR A 105 6.03 4.09 8.90
C TYR A 105 7.06 2.96 8.95
N GLY A 106 8.34 3.31 8.80
CA GLY A 106 9.44 2.38 9.00
C GLY A 106 9.63 2.10 10.47
N ASN A 107 10.16 0.91 10.80
CA ASN A 107 10.48 0.55 12.18
C ASN A 107 11.58 1.51 12.68
N GLN A 108 11.17 2.58 13.37
CA GLN A 108 12.10 3.44 14.10
C GLN A 108 12.55 2.65 15.33
N ALA A 109 13.71 2.00 15.21
CA ALA A 109 14.51 1.61 16.36
C ALA A 109 15.14 2.87 16.99
#